data_AF-A0A6B3H0S4-F1
#
_entry.id   AF-A0A6B3H0S4-F1
#
_cell.length_a   1.000
_cell.length_b   1.000
_cell.length_c   1.000
_cell.angle_alpha   90.00
_cell.angle_beta   90.00
_cell.angle_gamma   90.00
#
_symmetry.space_group_name_H-M   'P 1'
#
loop_
_entity.id
_entity.type
_entity.pdbx_description
1 polymer ?
#
loop_
_entity_poly.entity_id
_entity_poly.type
_entity_poly.pdbx_seq_one_letter_code
_entity_poly.pdbx_strand_id
1 'polypeptide(L)'
;VASGTVPHEAGRVIAGDEHMASVYVTGWIKRGPIGLIGHTKGDANETVACVLEDRAAGRLAEPATPAPEAVEAFLEGRNVRYTTWEGWHKLDAHEQELGAA
;
A
#
# COMPACT_ATOMS: atom_id res chain seq x y z
N VAL A 1 -5.29 2.53 -25.96
CA VAL A 1 -4.07 2.94 -25.22
C VAL A 1 -4.11 2.19 -23.90
N ALA A 2 -3.03 1.51 -23.48
CA ALA A 2 -2.99 0.90 -22.16
C ALA A 2 -3.14 2.01 -21.10
N SER A 3 -4.00 1.82 -20.10
CA SER A 3 -4.36 2.86 -19.13
C SER A 3 -3.22 3.24 -18.16
N GLY A 4 -2.14 2.46 -18.10
CA GLY A 4 -1.09 2.62 -17.09
C GLY A 4 -1.57 2.29 -15.66
N THR A 5 -2.74 1.67 -15.52
CA THR A 5 -3.30 1.21 -14.25
C THR A 5 -3.11 -0.29 -14.09
N VAL A 6 -3.08 -0.74 -12.84
CA VAL A 6 -3.08 -2.18 -12.52
C VAL A 6 -4.49 -2.73 -12.76
N PRO A 7 -4.67 -3.82 -13.52
CA PRO A 7 -5.97 -4.46 -13.70
C PRO A 7 -6.57 -4.89 -12.36
N HIS A 8 -7.84 -4.54 -12.12
CA HIS A 8 -8.49 -4.80 -10.84
C HIS A 8 -10.01 -4.85 -10.97
N GLU A 9 -10.67 -5.43 -9.96
CA GLU A 9 -12.11 -5.33 -9.72
C GLU A 9 -12.35 -4.76 -8.32
N ALA A 10 -12.95 -3.56 -8.23
CA ALA A 10 -13.17 -2.82 -6.96
C ALA A 10 -11.91 -2.65 -6.06
N GLY A 11 -10.71 -2.79 -6.63
CA GLY A 11 -9.43 -2.72 -5.94
C GLY A 11 -8.75 -4.08 -5.72
N ARG A 12 -9.42 -5.22 -5.93
CA ARG A 12 -8.80 -6.56 -5.97
C ARG A 12 -8.01 -6.72 -7.26
N VAL A 13 -6.70 -6.98 -7.18
CA VAL A 13 -5.86 -7.10 -8.38
C VAL A 13 -6.23 -8.35 -9.17
N ILE A 14 -6.23 -8.24 -10.50
CA ILE A 14 -6.49 -9.36 -11.42
C ILE A 14 -5.20 -9.71 -12.15
N ALA A 15 -4.86 -11.01 -12.20
CA ALA A 15 -3.82 -11.56 -13.04
C ALA A 15 -4.41 -12.63 -13.96
N GLY A 16 -4.42 -12.35 -15.27
CA GLY A 16 -5.19 -13.17 -16.22
C GLY A 16 -6.69 -12.99 -15.97
N ASP A 17 -7.39 -14.10 -15.69
CA ASP A 17 -8.83 -14.11 -15.42
C ASP A 17 -9.16 -14.32 -13.93
N GLU A 18 -8.15 -14.34 -13.05
CA GLU A 18 -8.31 -14.63 -11.62
C GLU A 18 -7.90 -13.44 -10.74
N HIS A 19 -8.57 -13.32 -9.59
CA HIS A 19 -8.15 -12.39 -8.54
C HIS A 19 -6.86 -12.90 -7.90
N MET A 20 -5.85 -12.03 -7.80
CA MET A 20 -4.66 -12.31 -6.99
C MET A 20 -5.00 -12.22 -5.51
N ALA A 21 -4.92 -13.36 -4.82
CA ALA A 21 -5.20 -13.43 -3.39
C ALA A 21 -4.34 -12.45 -2.59
N SER A 22 -4.98 -11.70 -1.68
CA SER A 22 -4.32 -10.75 -0.77
C SER A 22 -3.57 -9.58 -1.43
N VAL A 23 -3.84 -9.29 -2.71
CA VAL A 23 -3.22 -8.17 -3.43
C VAL A 23 -4.28 -7.17 -3.90
N TYR A 24 -4.08 -5.90 -3.52
CA TYR A 24 -5.04 -4.83 -3.73
C TYR A 24 -4.37 -3.56 -4.25
N VAL A 25 -5.15 -2.69 -4.88
CA VAL A 25 -4.71 -1.38 -5.37
C VAL A 25 -5.69 -0.27 -4.99
N THR A 26 -5.16 0.94 -4.84
CA THR A 26 -5.92 2.18 -4.64
C THR A 26 -5.13 3.37 -5.17
N GLY A 27 -5.80 4.50 -5.41
CA GLY A 27 -5.20 5.74 -5.86
C GLY A 27 -4.94 5.75 -7.35
N TRP A 28 -3.91 6.50 -7.77
CA TRP A 28 -3.65 6.69 -9.20
C TRP A 28 -3.24 5.40 -9.92
N ILE A 29 -2.61 4.45 -9.23
CA ILE A 29 -2.29 3.15 -9.85
C ILE A 29 -3.55 2.31 -10.13
N LYS A 30 -4.66 2.59 -9.44
CA LYS A 30 -5.99 2.00 -9.66
C LYS A 30 -6.78 2.80 -10.70
N ARG A 31 -6.87 4.12 -10.54
CA ARG A 31 -7.81 5.00 -11.27
C ARG A 31 -7.21 5.83 -12.41
N GLY A 32 -5.90 5.79 -12.57
CA GLY A 32 -5.14 6.72 -13.42
C GLY A 32 -4.80 8.02 -12.69
N PRO A 33 -3.88 8.84 -13.24
CA PRO A 33 -3.33 10.03 -12.59
C PRO A 33 -4.28 11.23 -12.66
N ILE A 34 -5.50 11.05 -12.17
CA ILE A 34 -6.57 12.06 -12.23
C ILE A 34 -7.17 12.24 -10.82
N GLY A 35 -7.46 13.49 -10.47
CA GLY A 35 -8.15 13.86 -9.25
C GLY A 35 -7.25 14.47 -8.17
N LEU A 36 -7.86 15.35 -7.37
CA LEU A 36 -7.26 15.92 -6.16
C LEU A 36 -7.15 14.89 -5.03
N ILE A 37 -6.32 15.19 -4.02
CA ILE A 37 -6.06 14.35 -2.83
C ILE A 37 -7.36 13.77 -2.20
N GLY A 38 -8.43 14.58 -2.13
CA GLY A 38 -9.71 14.14 -1.57
C GLY A 38 -10.40 13.00 -2.33
N HIS A 39 -10.23 12.92 -3.65
CA HIS A 39 -10.82 11.84 -4.47
C HIS A 39 -10.20 10.48 -4.14
N THR A 40 -8.91 10.47 -3.81
CA THR A 40 -8.18 9.25 -3.45
C THR A 40 -8.72 8.63 -2.15
N LYS A 41 -9.30 9.42 -1.24
CA LYS A 41 -9.86 8.90 0.01
C LYS A 41 -11.08 7.99 -0.23
N GLY A 42 -12.03 8.42 -1.06
CA GLY A 42 -13.21 7.62 -1.38
C GLY A 42 -12.86 6.33 -2.11
N ASP A 43 -11.90 6.42 -3.04
CA ASP A 43 -11.35 5.27 -3.75
C ASP A 43 -10.68 4.25 -2.82
N ALA A 44 -9.89 4.72 -1.84
CA ALA A 44 -9.25 3.86 -0.86
C ALA A 44 -10.26 3.15 0.03
N ASN A 45 -11.35 3.82 0.43
CA ASN A 45 -12.39 3.20 1.24
C ASN A 45 -13.06 2.01 0.54
N GLU A 46 -13.29 2.09 -0.78
CA GLU A 46 -13.82 0.97 -1.58
C GLU A 46 -12.86 -0.23 -1.55
N THR A 47 -11.56 0.01 -1.77
CA THR A 47 -10.55 -1.05 -1.70
C THR A 47 -10.47 -1.67 -0.31
N VAL A 48 -10.51 -0.85 0.76
CA VAL A 48 -10.48 -1.34 2.15
C VAL A 48 -11.72 -2.17 2.49
N ALA A 49 -12.90 -1.78 1.99
CA ALA A 49 -14.11 -2.61 2.14
C ALA A 49 -13.90 -4.00 1.56
N CYS A 50 -13.29 -4.10 0.37
CA CYS A 50 -12.96 -5.38 -0.26
C CYS A 50 -11.99 -6.22 0.60
N VAL A 51 -10.96 -5.60 1.19
CA VAL A 51 -10.01 -6.28 2.09
C VAL A 51 -10.75 -6.87 3.31
N LEU A 52 -11.66 -6.10 3.91
CA LEU A 52 -12.42 -6.54 5.09
C LEU A 52 -13.39 -7.68 4.75
N GLU A 53 -14.06 -7.61 3.60
CA GLU A 53 -14.92 -8.69 3.08
C GLU A 53 -14.11 -9.98 2.85
N ASP A 54 -12.94 -9.86 2.23
CA ASP A 54 -12.08 -11.01 1.94
C ASP A 54 -11.54 -11.64 3.24
N ARG A 55 -11.20 -10.81 4.23
CA ARG A 55 -10.84 -11.29 5.58
C ARG A 55 -12.00 -12.05 6.22
N ALA A 56 -13.21 -11.50 6.20
CA ALA A 56 -14.38 -12.13 6.79
C ALA A 56 -14.75 -13.45 6.10
N ALA A 57 -14.48 -13.56 4.79
CA ALA A 57 -14.71 -14.74 4.00
C ALA A 57 -13.55 -15.75 3.99
N GLY A 58 -12.46 -15.50 4.73
CA GLY A 58 -11.29 -16.39 4.77
C GLY A 58 -10.53 -16.49 3.44
N ARG A 59 -10.61 -15.45 2.59
CA ARG A 59 -9.92 -15.39 1.28
C ARG A 59 -8.49 -14.82 1.36
N LEU A 60 -8.10 -14.27 2.50
CA LEU A 60 -6.73 -13.79 2.71
C LEU A 60 -5.80 -14.97 2.99
N ALA A 61 -4.58 -14.88 2.47
CA ALA A 61 -3.54 -15.86 2.73
C ALA A 61 -3.05 -15.73 4.18
N GLU A 62 -2.86 -16.88 4.84
CA GLU A 62 -2.26 -16.90 6.18
C GLU A 62 -0.75 -16.65 6.06
N PRO A 63 -0.18 -15.66 6.78
CA PRO A 63 1.25 -15.40 6.74
C PRO A 63 2.04 -16.54 7.40
N ALA A 64 3.09 -17.01 6.74
CA ALA A 64 4.00 -18.01 7.31
C ALA A 64 4.73 -17.51 8.57
N THR A 65 4.94 -16.19 8.67
CA THR A 65 5.57 -15.52 9.82
C THR A 65 4.73 -14.31 10.22
N PRO A 66 3.75 -14.46 11.13
CA PRO A 66 2.80 -13.39 11.49
C PRO A 66 3.35 -12.34 12.47
N ALA A 67 4.56 -12.54 13.01
CA ALA A 67 5.14 -11.66 14.01
C ALA A 67 5.31 -10.23 13.45
N PRO A 68 4.96 -9.17 14.20
CA PRO A 68 5.10 -7.78 13.75
C PRO A 68 6.51 -7.44 13.26
N GLU A 69 7.54 -8.00 13.90
CA GLU A 69 8.96 -7.74 13.62
C GLU A 69 9.46 -8.48 12.37
N ALA A 70 8.65 -9.37 11.78
CA ALA A 70 9.07 -10.22 10.67
C ALA A 70 9.47 -9.42 9.42
N VAL A 71 8.82 -8.28 9.17
CA VAL A 71 9.14 -7.41 8.03
C VAL A 71 10.49 -6.72 8.24
N GLU A 72 10.76 -6.22 9.45
CA GLU A 72 12.02 -5.57 9.79
C GLU A 72 13.18 -6.57 9.68
N ALA A 73 13.05 -7.75 10.28
CA ALA A 73 14.04 -8.82 10.18
C ALA A 73 14.31 -9.24 8.73
N PHE A 74 13.27 -9.27 7.88
CA PHE A 74 13.40 -9.58 6.44
C PHE A 74 14.22 -8.51 5.69
N LEU A 75 14.02 -7.23 6.01
CA LEU A 75 14.75 -6.12 5.38
C LEU A 75 16.21 -6.09 5.86
N GLU A 76 16.45 -6.28 7.15
CA GLU A 76 17.78 -6.37 7.75
C GLU A 76 18.59 -7.54 7.18
N GLY A 77 17.99 -8.73 7.11
CA GLY A 77 18.64 -9.91 6.52
C GLY A 77 19.01 -9.74 5.04
N ARG A 78 18.36 -8.80 4.34
CA ARG A 78 18.70 -8.41 2.96
C ARG A 78 19.62 -7.19 2.87
N ASN A 79 20.04 -6.62 3.99
CA ASN A 79 20.80 -5.37 4.06
C ASN A 79 20.09 -4.22 3.32
N VAL A 80 18.76 -4.17 3.37
CA VAL A 80 17.98 -3.06 2.81
C VAL A 80 18.03 -1.88 3.78
N ARG A 81 18.44 -0.72 3.29
CA ARG A 81 18.34 0.52 4.07
C ARG A 81 16.90 1.03 4.02
N TYR A 82 16.26 1.17 5.17
CA TYR A 82 14.93 1.75 5.33
C TYR A 82 14.95 2.84 6.42
N THR A 83 13.87 3.61 6.49
CA THR A 83 13.64 4.58 7.57
C THR A 83 12.45 4.14 8.40
N THR A 84 12.45 4.53 9.67
CA THR A 84 11.31 4.36 10.57
C THR A 84 10.55 5.67 10.68
N TRP A 85 9.46 5.65 11.45
CA TRP A 85 8.73 6.87 11.72
C TRP A 85 9.54 7.90 12.51
N GLU A 86 10.36 7.44 13.46
CA GLU A 86 11.33 8.29 14.16
C GLU A 86 12.38 8.86 13.21
N GLY A 87 12.91 8.03 12.29
CA GLY A 87 13.89 8.46 11.30
C GLY A 87 13.33 9.54 10.36
N TRP A 88 12.09 9.40 9.92
CA TRP A 88 11.40 10.43 9.14
C TRP A 88 11.23 11.74 9.93
N HIS A 89 10.77 11.69 11.18
CA HIS A 89 10.59 12.91 11.97
C HIS A 89 11.89 13.67 12.22
N LYS A 90 13.03 12.98 12.34
CA LYS A 90 14.34 13.63 12.41
C LYS A 90 14.69 14.38 11.12
N LEU A 91 14.38 13.78 9.97
CA LEU A 91 14.59 14.42 8.68
C LEU A 91 13.70 15.65 8.53
N ASP A 92 12.40 15.52 8.81
CA ASP A 92 11.42 16.62 8.74
C ASP A 92 11.84 17.81 9.63
N ALA A 93 12.24 17.55 10.87
CA ALA A 93 12.72 18.60 11.77
C ALA A 93 13.96 19.31 11.21
N HIS A 94 14.92 18.55 10.67
CA HIS A 94 16.13 19.12 10.08
C HIS A 94 15.83 19.98 8.84
N GLU A 95 14.92 19.54 7.96
CA GLU A 95 14.50 20.31 6.79
C GLU A 95 13.81 21.62 7.19
N GLN A 96 12.97 21.61 8.24
CA GLN A 96 12.34 22.82 8.76
C GLN A 96 13.36 23.81 9.36
N GLU A 97 14.36 23.32 10.10
CA GLU A 97 15.44 24.16 10.64
C GLU A 97 16.24 24.86 9.54
N LEU A 98 16.56 24.15 8.45
CA LEU A 98 17.27 24.71 7.30
C LEU A 98 16.45 25.82 6.60
N GLY A 99 15.13 25.68 6.56
CA GLY A 99 14.23 26.67 5.95
C GLY A 99 13.94 27.89 6.82
N ALA A 100 14.23 27.83 8.12
CA ALA A 100 14.01 28.92 9.08
C ALA A 100 15.18 29.92 9.17
N ALA A 101 16.36 29.54 8.67
CA ALA A 101 17.58 30.35 8.61
C ALA A 101 17.60 31.30 7.40
#